data_AF-A0A9Q4AEF5-F1
#
_entry.id   AF-A0A9Q4AEF5-F1
#
_cell.length_a   1.000
_cell.length_b   1.000
_cell.length_c   1.000
_cell.angle_alpha   90.00
_cell.angle_beta   90.00
_cell.angle_gamma   90.00
#
_symmetry.space_group_name_H-M   'P 1'
#
loop_
_entity.id
_entity.type
_entity.pdbx_description
1 polymer ?
#
loop_
_entity_poly.entity_id
_entity_poly.type
_entity_poly.pdbx_seq_one_letter_code
_entity_poly.pdbx_strand_id
1 'polypeptide(L)' 'KGKEFKNLEELKLELMDYINWYNNHRIHGSLDYLTPKEYKERKSA' A
#
# COMPACT_ATOMS: atom_id res chain seq x y z
N LYS A 1 9.77 16.37 8.25
CA LYS A 1 9.23 17.38 7.31
C LYS A 1 8.27 16.66 6.37
N GLY A 2 7.05 17.15 6.19
CA GLY A 2 6.08 16.58 5.24
C GLY A 2 6.39 17.01 3.81
N LYS A 3 5.85 16.28 2.83
CA LYS A 3 5.84 16.68 1.42
C LYS A 3 4.71 17.69 1.20
N GLU A 4 5.01 18.80 0.54
CA GLU A 4 4.00 19.72 0.02
C GLU A 4 3.62 19.32 -1.40
N PHE A 5 2.31 19.30 -1.67
CA PHE A 5 1.76 18.97 -2.99
C PHE A 5 1.28 20.26 -3.66
N LYS A 6 1.48 20.37 -4.96
CA LYS A 6 1.10 21.56 -5.75
C LYS A 6 -0.41 21.67 -5.88
N ASN A 7 -1.12 20.54 -5.88
CA ASN A 7 -2.57 20.48 -5.95
C ASN A 7 -3.10 19.13 -5.42
N LEU A 8 -4.44 19.05 -5.32
CA LEU A 8 -5.12 17.85 -4.82
C LEU A 8 -4.94 16.63 -5.74
N GLU A 9 -4.76 16.83 -7.04
CA GLU A 9 -4.62 15.74 -8.00
C GLU A 9 -3.27 15.03 -7.84
N GLU A 10 -2.18 15.78 -7.68
CA GLU A 10 -0.85 15.24 -7.38
C GLU A 10 -0.86 14.42 -6.08
N LEU A 11 -1.51 14.95 -5.02
CA LEU A 11 -1.67 14.23 -3.75
C LEU A 11 -2.42 12.91 -3.96
N LYS A 12 -3.53 12.91 -4.71
CA LYS A 12 -4.32 11.71 -4.96
C LYS A 12 -3.51 10.67 -5.74
N LEU A 13 -2.82 11.07 -6.79
CA LEU A 13 -2.01 10.15 -7.61
C LEU A 13 -0.96 9.44 -6.75
N GLU A 14 -0.17 10.20 -6.00
CA GLU A 14 0.87 9.61 -5.16
C GLU A 14 0.32 8.77 -4.01
N LEU A 15 -0.81 9.18 -3.43
CA LEU A 15 -1.48 8.41 -2.40
C LEU A 15 -1.97 7.06 -2.96
N MET A 16 -2.54 7.06 -4.17
CA MET A 16 -3.01 5.84 -4.83
C MET A 16 -1.83 4.91 -5.16
N ASP A 17 -0.70 5.45 -5.61
CA ASP A 17 0.52 4.68 -5.83
C ASP A 17 1.05 4.07 -4.54
N TYR A 18 1.08 4.84 -3.44
CA TYR A 18 1.49 4.34 -2.13
C TYR A 18 0.56 3.22 -1.63
N ILE A 19 -0.75 3.41 -1.74
CA ILE A 19 -1.75 2.40 -1.34
C ILE A 19 -1.57 1.11 -2.17
N ASN A 20 -1.36 1.25 -3.47
CA ASN A 20 -1.13 0.11 -4.36
C ASN A 20 0.16 -0.65 -4.01
N TRP A 21 1.25 0.08 -3.76
CA TRP A 21 2.51 -0.53 -3.31
C TRP A 21 2.33 -1.24 -1.97
N TYR A 22 1.71 -0.57 -0.99
CA TYR A 22 1.51 -1.13 0.35
C TYR A 22 0.68 -2.42 0.30
N ASN A 23 -0.42 -2.43 -0.46
CA ASN A 23 -1.34 -3.56 -0.47
C ASN A 23 -0.85 -4.75 -1.32
N ASN A 24 -0.22 -4.47 -2.47
CA ASN A 24 0.07 -5.49 -3.49
C ASN A 24 1.56 -5.83 -3.64
N HIS A 25 2.47 -5.01 -3.10
CA HIS A 25 3.92 -5.18 -3.33
C HIS A 25 4.74 -5.23 -2.04
N ARG A 26 4.26 -4.63 -0.95
CA ARG A 26 4.98 -4.60 0.33
C ARG A 26 4.90 -5.95 1.03
N ILE A 27 6.01 -6.68 1.04
CA ILE A 27 6.17 -7.91 1.80
C ILE A 27 6.33 -7.61 3.29
N HIS A 28 5.64 -8.37 4.14
CA HIS A 28 5.67 -8.18 5.58
C HIS A 28 6.11 -9.44 6.33
N GLY A 29 7.23 -9.38 7.05
CA GLY A 29 7.78 -10.54 7.77
C GLY A 29 6.81 -11.14 8.79
N SER A 30 6.05 -10.32 9.52
CA SER A 30 5.02 -10.82 10.45
C SER A 30 3.75 -11.34 9.78
N LEU A 31 3.59 -11.17 8.46
CA LEU A 31 2.53 -11.78 7.67
C LEU A 31 3.03 -13.04 6.95
N ASP A 32 4.10 -13.67 7.44
CA ASP A 32 4.72 -14.85 6.82
C ASP A 32 5.25 -14.54 5.41
N TYR A 33 5.85 -13.35 5.28
CA TYR A 33 6.36 -12.82 4.01
C TYR A 33 5.30 -12.71 2.89
N LEU A 34 4.03 -12.56 3.26
CA LEU A 34 2.97 -12.19 2.33
C LEU A 34 2.79 -10.67 2.25
N THR A 35 2.23 -10.23 1.13
CA THR A 35 1.63 -8.90 1.02
C THR A 35 0.34 -8.83 1.85
N PRO A 36 -0.12 -7.62 2.24
CA PRO A 36 -1.39 -7.46 2.94
C PRO A 36 -2.58 -8.05 2.18
N LYS A 37 -2.60 -7.95 0.84
CA LYS A 37 -3.66 -8.54 0.01
C LYS A 37 -3.63 -10.07 0.08
N GLU A 38 -2.48 -10.69 -0.17
CA GLU A 38 -2.33 -12.15 -0.12
C GLU A 38 -2.67 -12.71 1.26
N TYR A 39 -2.27 -12.02 2.33
CA TYR A 39 -2.62 -12.42 3.69
C TYR A 39 -4.14 -12.43 3.93
N LYS A 40 -4.85 -11.41 3.41
CA LYS A 40 -6.31 -11.33 3.51
C LYS A 40 -6.98 -12.46 2.72
N GLU A 41 -6.51 -12.73 1.50
CA GLU A 41 -7.00 -13.82 0.66
C GLU A 41 -6.79 -15.17 1.35
N ARG A 42 -5.59 -15.41 1.92
CA ARG A 42 -5.27 -16.63 2.67
C ARG A 42 -6.14 -16.80 3.93
N LYS A 43 -6.51 -15.71 4.62
CA LYS A 43 -7.39 -15.76 5.81
C LYS A 43 -8.87 -15.92 5.51
N SER A 44 -9.28 -15.65 4.28
CA SER A 44 -10.69 -15.72 3.87
C SER A 44 -11.06 -17.08 3.29
N ALA A 45 -10.07 -17.95 3.08
CA ALA A 45 -10.19 -19.35 2.68
C ALA A 45 -10.23 -20.26 3.91
#